data_AF-A0A366DK87-F1
#
_entry.id   AF-A0A366DK87-F1
#
_cell.length_a   1.000
_cell.length_b   1.000
_cell.length_c   1.000
_cell.angle_alpha   90.00
_cell.angle_beta   90.00
_cell.angle_gamma   90.00
#
_symmetry.space_group_name_H-M   'P 1'
#
loop_
_entity.id
_entity.type
_entity.pdbx_description
1 polymer ?
#
loop_
_entity_poly.entity_id
_entity_poly.type
_entity_poly.pdbx_seq_one_letter_code
_entity_poly.pdbx_strand_id
1 'polypeptide(L)' 'MKPVIPYTYVVASQRRRTRSRWALSIHLPNGVVECLTTYSDRTKAVAAARLLAGSSKHVVVRP' A
#
# COMPACT_ATOMS: atom_id res chain seq x y z
N MET A 1 -20.81 -15.94 6.34
CA MET A 1 -20.13 -14.63 6.19
C MET A 1 -18.62 -14.89 6.18
N LYS A 2 -17.91 -14.58 5.09
CA LYS A 2 -16.43 -14.65 5.09
C LYS A 2 -15.90 -13.57 6.04
N PRO A 3 -14.99 -13.88 6.96
CA PRO A 3 -14.43 -12.86 7.85
C PRO A 3 -13.77 -11.78 6.98
N VAL A 4 -14.11 -10.52 7.26
CA VAL A 4 -13.40 -9.37 6.70
C VAL A 4 -12.00 -9.41 7.30
N ILE A 5 -11.07 -10.05 6.59
CA ILE A 5 -9.66 -10.06 7.00
C ILE A 5 -9.22 -8.60 6.97
N PRO A 6 -8.76 -8.00 8.09
CA PRO A 6 -8.32 -6.62 8.10
C PRO A 6 -6.97 -6.52 7.37
N TYR A 7 -7.01 -6.32 6.06
CA TYR A 7 -5.83 -5.97 5.26
C TYR A 7 -5.56 -4.47 5.38
N THR A 8 -4.31 -4.11 5.65
CA THR A 8 -3.85 -2.71 5.67
C THR A 8 -3.05 -2.43 4.41
N TYR A 9 -3.44 -1.44 3.63
CA TYR A 9 -2.66 -0.98 2.49
C TYR A 9 -1.55 -0.04 2.97
N VAL A 10 -0.32 -0.36 2.65
CA VAL A 10 0.85 0.43 3.03
C VAL A 10 1.51 0.99 1.78
N VAL A 11 1.64 2.31 1.73
CA VAL A 11 2.40 3.03 0.71
C VAL A 11 3.70 3.49 1.35
N ALA A 12 4.83 2.97 0.90
CA ALA A 12 6.15 3.31 1.44
C ALA A 12 7.05 3.89 0.35
N SER A 13 7.89 4.86 0.71
CA SER A 13 8.93 5.32 -0.21
C SER A 13 10.02 4.24 -0.35
N GLN A 14 10.48 4.04 -1.57
CA GLN A 14 11.57 3.15 -1.91
C GLN A 14 12.62 3.98 -2.66
N ARG A 15 13.65 4.42 -1.93
CA ARG A 15 14.81 5.08 -2.52
C ARG A 15 15.68 4.02 -3.21
N ARG A 16 15.63 3.95 -4.54
CA ARG A 16 16.72 3.36 -5.33
C ARG A 16 17.65 4.46 -5.81
N ARG A 17 18.94 4.12 -5.99
CA ARG A 17 20.07 5.01 -6.32
C ARG A 17 19.81 6.11 -7.36
N THR A 18 18.81 5.98 -8.23
CA THR A 18 18.57 6.90 -9.34
C THR A 18 17.17 7.51 -9.42
N ARG A 19 16.15 6.99 -8.71
CA ARG A 19 14.78 7.55 -8.71
C ARG A 19 14.03 7.19 -7.43
N SER A 20 13.29 8.17 -6.88
CA SER A 20 12.28 7.92 -5.85
C SER A 20 11.15 7.10 -6.44
N ARG A 21 10.86 5.94 -5.86
CA ARG A 21 9.66 5.14 -6.16
C ARG A 21 8.83 4.98 -4.90
N TRP A 22 7.56 4.68 -5.07
CA TRP A 22 6.60 4.45 -3.99
C TRP A 22 6.03 3.06 -4.14
N ALA A 23 6.31 2.17 -3.20
CA ALA A 23 5.81 0.81 -3.18
C ALA A 23 4.44 0.76 -2.51
N LEU A 24 3.48 0.12 -3.16
CA LEU A 24 2.19 -0.22 -2.59
C LEU A 24 2.20 -1.69 -2.18
N SER A 25 2.00 -1.94 -0.89
CA SER A 25 1.97 -3.28 -0.31
C SER A 25 0.71 -3.51 0.50
N ILE A 26 0.29 -4.76 0.65
CA ILE A 26 -0.77 -5.16 1.58
C ILE A 26 -0.13 -5.85 2.77
N HIS A 27 -0.51 -5.44 3.98
CA HIS A 27 -0.18 -6.10 5.22
C HIS A 27 -1.39 -6.90 5.69
N LEU A 28 -1.23 -8.21 5.73
CA LEU A 28 -2.21 -9.14 6.26
C LEU A 28 -2.03 -9.27 7.79
N PRO A 29 -3.09 -9.57 8.55
CA PRO A 29 -3.03 -9.64 10.01
C PRO A 29 -2.13 -10.75 10.55
N ASN A 30 -1.78 -11.73 9.72
CA ASN A 30 -0.79 -12.77 10.02
C ASN A 30 0.66 -12.30 9.82
N GLY A 31 0.89 -11.01 9.56
CA GLY A 31 2.22 -10.43 9.36
C GLY A 31 2.79 -10.61 7.95
N VAL A 32 2.04 -11.23 7.03
CA VAL A 32 2.46 -11.36 5.63
C VAL A 32 2.36 -10.01 4.94
N VAL A 33 3.45 -9.59 4.30
CA VAL A 33 3.53 -8.37 3.51
C VAL A 33 3.69 -8.75 2.05
N GLU A 34 2.78 -8.30 1.20
CA GLU A 34 2.82 -8.56 -0.23
C GLU A 34 2.91 -7.23 -0.99
N CYS A 35 3.97 -7.06 -1.79
CA CYS A 35 4.13 -5.89 -2.64
C CYS A 35 3.31 -6.06 -3.91
N LEU A 36 2.27 -5.23 -4.09
CA LEU A 36 1.41 -5.29 -5.27
C LEU A 36 2.09 -4.65 -6.47
N THR A 37 2.62 -3.44 -6.29
CA THR A 37 3.13 -2.63 -7.40
C THR A 37 3.98 -1.46 -6.90
N THR A 38 4.69 -0.81 -7.82
CA THR A 38 5.49 0.39 -7.55
C THR A 38 5.11 1.53 -8.47
N TYR A 39 5.08 2.74 -7.92
CA TYR A 39 4.75 3.97 -8.63
C TYR A 39 5.94 4.91 -8.63
N SER A 40 6.06 5.74 -9.66
CA SER A 40 7.04 6.84 -9.68
C SER A 40 6.62 8.05 -8.86
N ASP A 41 5.35 8.12 -8.44
CA ASP A 41 4.72 9.27 -7.81
C ASP A 41 3.92 8.82 -6.57
N ARG A 42 4.09 9.56 -5.47
CA ARG A 42 3.38 9.36 -4.21
C ARG A 42 1.88 9.47 -4.40
N THR A 43 1.41 10.49 -5.13
CA THR A 43 0.00 10.81 -5.27
C THR A 43 -0.73 9.68 -5.99
N LYS A 44 -0.10 9.12 -7.04
CA LYS A 44 -0.63 7.95 -7.76
C LYS A 44 -0.68 6.71 -6.87
N ALA A 45 0.37 6.47 -6.08
CA ALA A 45 0.41 5.34 -5.14
C ALA A 45 -0.70 5.43 -4.07
N VAL A 46 -0.90 6.62 -3.49
CA VAL A 46 -1.92 6.86 -2.47
C VAL A 46 -3.33 6.78 -3.07
N ALA A 47 -3.56 7.34 -4.26
CA ALA A 47 -4.85 7.24 -4.94
C ALA A 47 -5.21 5.77 -5.24
N ALA A 48 -4.27 4.98 -5.75
CA ALA A 48 -4.46 3.56 -5.98
C ALA A 48 -4.74 2.78 -4.69
N ALA A 49 -3.99 3.07 -3.62
CA ALA A 49 -4.22 2.46 -2.31
C ALA A 49 -5.63 2.75 -1.79
N ARG A 50 -6.10 4.00 -1.93
CA ARG A 50 -7.46 4.41 -1.52
C ARG A 50 -8.54 3.74 -2.36
N LEU A 51 -8.34 3.62 -3.68
CA LEU A 51 -9.27 2.92 -4.56
C LEU A 51 -9.38 1.43 -4.19
N LEU A 52 -8.25 0.76 -3.93
CA LEU A 52 -8.21 -0.64 -3.53
C LEU A 52 -8.75 -0.88 -2.12
N ALA A 53 -8.53 0.06 -1.22
CA ALA A 53 -9.09 0.00 0.13
C ALA A 53 -10.61 0.21 0.12
N GLY A 54 -11.15 0.94 -0.85
CA GLY A 54 -12.59 1.19 -0.98
C GLY A 54 -13.15 1.87 0.28
N SER A 55 -14.13 1.24 0.92
CA SER A 55 -14.70 1.67 2.21
C SER A 55 -13.87 1.28 3.43
N SER A 56 -12.85 0.42 3.26
CA SER A 56 -11.91 0.04 4.32
C SER A 56 -10.92 1.18 4.54
N LYS A 57 -10.97 1.83 5.72
CA LYS A 57 -10.19 3.06 6.02
C LYS A 57 -8.71 2.80 6.33
N HIS A 58 -8.18 1.61 6.07
CA HIS A 58 -6.85 1.19 6.52
C HIS A 58 -5.77 1.42 5.45
N VAL A 59 -5.47 2.70 5.18
CA VAL A 59 -4.33 3.12 4.34
C VAL A 59 -3.29 3.80 5.21
N VAL A 60 -2.07 3.27 5.24
CA VAL A 60 -0.92 3.84 5.95
C VAL A 60 0.10 4.32 4.93
N VAL A 61 0.47 5.60 4.98
CA VAL A 61 1.51 6.16 4.11
C VAL A 61 2.75 6.41 4.96
N ARG A 62 3.84 5.71 4.64
CA ARG A 62 5.14 5.83 5.30
C ARG A 62 6.10 6.64 4.42
N PRO A 63 6.79 7.64 4.99
CA PRO A 63 7.78 8.44 4.26
C PRO A 63 9.00 7.62 3.85
#